data_AF-A0A916WD52-F1
#
_entry.id   AF-A0A916WD52-F1
#
_cell.length_a   1.000
_cell.length_b   1.000
_cell.length_c   1.000
_cell.angle_alpha   90.00
_cell.angle_beta   90.00
_cell.angle_gamma   90.00
#
_symmetry.space_group_name_H-M   'P 1'
#
loop_
_entity.id
_entity.type
_entity.pdbx_description
1 polymer ?
#
loop_
_entity_poly.entity_id
_entity_poly.type
_entity_poly.pdbx_seq_one_letter_code
_entity_poly.pdbx_strand_id
1 'polypeptide(L)' 'MKETNDVKEYEDTLDAVNHLYEEDAKSLLRLIYGFINTANSGNGGDKVKLEIVDKISDIYKQIPELNEIRKNKLK' A
#
# COMPACT_ATOMS: atom_id res chain seq x y z
N MET A 1 -16.10 13.63 -13.91
CA MET A 1 -14.66 13.58 -14.26
C MET A 1 -13.76 13.24 -13.07
N LYS A 2 -14.11 13.55 -11.81
CA LYS A 2 -13.37 13.05 -10.63
C LYS A 2 -13.56 11.55 -10.38
N GLU A 3 -14.81 11.08 -10.36
CA GLU A 3 -15.14 9.67 -10.12
C GLU A 3 -14.47 8.70 -11.11
N THR A 4 -14.34 9.09 -12.38
CA THR A 4 -13.63 8.31 -13.41
C THR A 4 -12.13 8.21 -13.17
N ASN A 5 -11.52 9.22 -12.53
CA ASN A 5 -10.10 9.20 -12.22
C ASN A 5 -9.83 8.36 -10.97
N ASP A 6 -10.71 8.42 -9.97
CA ASP A 6 -10.59 7.65 -8.73
C ASP A 6 -10.72 6.13 -8.98
N VAL A 7 -11.63 5.73 -9.89
CA VAL A 7 -11.76 4.32 -10.30
C VAL A 7 -10.51 3.84 -11.02
N LYS A 8 -9.93 4.66 -11.91
CA LYS A 8 -8.72 4.31 -12.63
C LYS A 8 -7.51 4.17 -11.69
N GLU A 9 -7.33 5.09 -10.74
CA GLU A 9 -6.25 5.02 -9.75
C GLU A 9 -6.35 3.75 -8.90
N TYR A 10 -7.56 3.36 -8.52
CA TYR A 10 -7.82 2.12 -7.79
C TYR A 10 -7.44 0.88 -8.61
N GLU A 11 -7.89 0.80 -9.87
CA GLU A 11 -7.57 -0.32 -10.76
C GLU A 11 -6.07 -0.43 -11.04
N ASP A 12 -5.40 0.69 -11.33
CA ASP A 12 -3.96 0.75 -11.57
C ASP A 12 -3.17 0.29 -10.32
N THR A 13 -3.64 0.68 -9.13
CA THR A 13 -3.03 0.26 -7.86
C THR A 13 -3.18 -1.24 -7.63
N LEU A 14 -4.38 -1.80 -7.87
CA LEU A 14 -4.62 -3.24 -7.75
C LEU A 14 -3.77 -4.04 -8.74
N ASP A 15 -3.71 -3.59 -9.99
CA ASP A 15 -2.89 -4.24 -11.01
C ASP A 15 -1.40 -4.22 -10.60
N ALA A 16 -0.89 -3.10 -10.10
CA ALA A 16 0.48 -2.98 -9.62
C ALA A 16 0.79 -3.92 -8.45
N VAL A 17 -0.16 -4.11 -7.51
CA VAL A 17 -0.03 -5.07 -6.40
C VAL A 17 0.04 -6.51 -6.91
N ASN A 18 -0.82 -6.87 -7.87
CA ASN A 18 -0.86 -8.21 -8.46
C ASN A 18 0.43 -8.58 -9.20
N HIS A 19 1.19 -7.58 -9.65
CA HIS A 19 2.44 -7.74 -10.39
C HIS A 19 3.70 -7.50 -9.53
N LEU A 20 3.59 -7.47 -8.20
CA LEU A 20 4.74 -7.41 -7.31
C LEU A 20 5.62 -8.68 -7.43
N TYR A 21 6.94 -8.50 -7.32
CA TYR A 21 7.85 -9.62 -7.10
C TYR A 21 7.56 -10.27 -5.74
N GLU A 22 7.82 -11.57 -5.61
CA GLU A 22 7.46 -12.34 -4.42
C GLU A 22 8.09 -11.77 -3.13
N GLU A 23 9.34 -11.34 -3.19
CA GLU A 23 10.05 -10.71 -2.08
C GLU A 23 9.48 -9.34 -1.69
N ASP A 24 8.99 -8.57 -2.66
CA ASP A 24 8.37 -7.27 -2.43
C ASP A 24 6.97 -7.46 -1.83
N ALA A 25 6.20 -8.43 -2.33
CA ALA A 25 4.91 -8.81 -1.78
C ALA A 25 5.03 -9.30 -0.32
N LYS A 26 6.04 -10.14 -0.01
CA LYS A 26 6.35 -10.57 1.36
C LYS A 26 6.71 -9.41 2.27
N SER A 27 7.47 -8.44 1.77
CA SER A 27 7.87 -7.26 2.53
C SER A 27 6.68 -6.33 2.81
N LEU A 28 5.84 -6.08 1.80
CA LEU A 28 4.60 -5.33 1.94
C LEU A 28 3.66 -5.98 2.96
N LEU A 29 3.48 -7.30 2.90
CA LEU A 29 2.66 -8.03 3.87
C LEU A 29 3.16 -7.88 5.31
N ARG A 30 4.48 -7.98 5.53
CA ARG A 30 5.09 -7.77 6.85
C ARG A 30 4.86 -6.36 7.37
N LEU A 31 4.94 -5.36 6.50
CA LEU A 31 4.75 -3.96 6.84
C LEU A 31 3.30 -3.66 7.23
N ILE A 32 2.33 -4.14 6.42
CA ILE A 32 0.90 -4.05 6.73
C ILE A 32 0.57 -4.74 8.06
N TYR A 33 1.10 -5.95 8.27
CA TYR A 33 0.93 -6.68 9.52
C TYR A 33 1.47 -5.89 10.73
N GLY A 34 2.65 -5.28 10.59
CA GLY A 34 3.24 -4.44 11.63
C GLY A 34 2.32 -3.28 12.02
N PHE A 35 1.78 -2.55 11.04
CA PHE A 35 0.82 -1.48 11.29
C PHE A 35 -0.44 -1.99 11.99
N ILE A 36 -1.08 -3.04 11.48
CA ILE A 36 -2.30 -3.61 12.10
C ILE A 36 -2.03 -4.04 13.54
N ASN A 37 -0.89 -4.71 13.79
CA ASN A 37 -0.51 -5.12 15.13
C ASN A 37 -0.32 -3.92 16.07
N THR A 38 0.32 -2.84 15.61
CA THR A 38 0.44 -1.59 16.37
C THR A 38 -0.92 -0.97 16.67
N ALA A 39 -1.85 -0.97 15.71
CA ALA A 39 -3.22 -0.46 15.92
C ALA A 39 -3.97 -1.24 17.00
N ASN A 40 -3.78 -2.57 17.03
CA ASN A 40 -4.51 -3.47 17.92
C ASN A 40 -3.89 -3.57 19.31
N SER A 41 -2.57 -3.57 19.42
CA SER A 41 -1.84 -3.77 20.69
C SER A 41 -1.42 -2.45 21.35
N GLY A 42 -1.44 -1.35 20.62
CA GLY A 42 -1.02 -0.03 21.10
C GLY A 42 -2.09 0.69 21.91
N ASN A 43 -1.62 1.69 22.66
CA ASN A 43 -2.40 2.45 23.63
C ASN A 43 -3.08 3.69 23.00
N GLY A 44 -3.02 3.82 21.68
CA GLY A 44 -3.40 5.02 20.93
C GLY A 44 -4.91 5.17 20.67
N GLY A 45 -5.71 4.15 20.99
CA GLY A 45 -7.15 4.15 20.79
C GLY A 45 -7.56 4.28 19.31
N ASP A 46 -8.82 4.68 19.08
CA ASP A 46 -9.40 4.69 17.73
C ASP A 46 -8.74 5.71 16.78
N LYS A 47 -8.15 6.78 17.32
CA LYS A 47 -7.39 7.75 16.52
C LYS A 47 -6.24 7.07 15.77
N VAL A 48 -5.47 6.22 16.46
CA VAL A 48 -4.34 5.52 15.85
C VAL A 48 -4.79 4.47 14.83
N LYS A 49 -5.96 3.86 15.01
CA LYS A 49 -6.54 2.94 14.02
C LYS A 49 -6.85 3.66 12.71
N LEU A 50 -7.48 4.83 12.77
CA LEU A 50 -7.77 5.65 11.58
C LEU A 50 -6.47 6.09 10.89
N GLU A 51 -5.50 6.60 11.64
CA GLU A 51 -4.19 6.98 11.09
C GLU A 51 -3.49 5.80 10.39
N ILE A 52 -3.66 4.58 10.88
CA ILE A 52 -3.09 3.38 10.27
C ILE A 52 -3.81 2.99 8.98
N VAL A 53 -5.13 3.13 8.92
CA VAL A 53 -5.89 2.90 7.67
C VAL A 53 -5.42 3.87 6.58
N ASP A 54 -5.26 5.15 6.93
CA ASP A 54 -4.76 6.17 5.98
C ASP A 54 -3.34 5.84 5.52
N LYS A 55 -2.43 5.50 6.44
CA LYS A 55 -1.05 5.10 6.10
C LYS A 55 -1.00 3.90 5.17
N ILE A 56 -1.79 2.86 5.44
CA ILE A 56 -1.86 1.67 4.58
C ILE A 56 -2.38 2.06 3.21
N SER A 57 -3.42 2.89 3.12
CA SER A 57 -3.94 3.39 1.84
C SER A 57 -2.87 4.13 1.03
N ASP A 58 -2.09 5.01 1.67
CA ASP A 58 -1.02 5.76 1.02
C ASP A 58 0.11 4.84 0.51
N ILE A 59 0.45 3.79 1.26
CA ILE A 59 1.42 2.79 0.81
C ILE A 59 0.94 2.13 -0.48
N TYR A 60 -0.32 1.72 -0.55
CA TYR A 60 -0.87 1.10 -1.76
C TYR A 60 -0.77 2.02 -2.98
N LYS A 61 -1.11 3.30 -2.83
CA LYS A 61 -1.03 4.30 -3.92
C LYS A 61 0.38 4.52 -4.47
N GLN A 62 1.42 4.24 -3.68
CA GLN A 62 2.81 4.39 -4.11
C GLN A 62 3.36 3.17 -4.87
N ILE A 63 2.68 2.02 -4.81
CA ILE A 63 3.16 0.77 -5.43
C ILE A 63 3.38 0.90 -6.95
N PRO A 64 2.48 1.53 -7.73
CA PRO A 64 2.70 1.71 -9.17
C PRO A 64 4.04 2.40 -9.49
N GLU A 65 4.37 3.49 -8.78
CA GLU A 65 5.62 4.22 -8.97
C GLU A 65 6.84 3.39 -8.57
N LEU A 66 6.77 2.70 -7.43
CA LEU A 66 7.86 1.86 -6.94
C LEU A 66 8.17 0.70 -7.91
N ASN A 67 7.15 0.11 -8.51
CA ASN A 67 7.30 -0.93 -9.53
C ASN A 67 8.06 -0.41 -10.76
N GLU A 68 7.73 0.81 -11.23
CA GLU A 68 8.44 1.43 -12.36
C GLU A 68 9.91 1.73 -12.03
N ILE A 69 10.19 2.24 -10.82
CA ILE A 69 11.57 2.45 -10.35
C ILE A 69 12.36 1.13 -10.35
N ARG A 70 11.75 0.05 -9.85
CA ARG A 70 12.40 -1.26 -9.80
C ARG A 70 12.66 -1.82 -11.20
N LYS A 71 11.68 -1.77 -12.10
CA LYS A 71 11.84 -2.19 -13.51
C LYS A 71 13.01 -1.45 -14.19
N ASN A 72 13.15 -0.15 -13.95
CA ASN A 72 14.21 0.66 -14.55
C ASN A 72 15.61 0.35 -13.98
N LYS A 73 15.71 -0.14 -12.74
CA LYS A 73 16.99 -0.59 -12.15
C LYS A 73 17.44 -1.98 -12.62
N LEU A 74 16.52 -2.78 -13.14
CA LEU A 74 16.78 -4.13 -13.67
C LEU A 74 17.11 -4.13 -15.18
N LYS A 75 16.97 -2.98 -15.85
CA LYS A 75 17.40 -2.75 -17.23
C LYS A 75 18.86 -2.28 -17.27
#